data_AF-A0AAN9AUZ8-F1
#
_entry.id   AF-A0AAN9AUZ8-F1
#
_cell.length_a   1.000
_cell.length_b   1.000
_cell.length_c   1.000
_cell.angle_alpha   90.00
_cell.angle_beta   90.00
_cell.angle_gamma   90.00
#
_symmetry.space_group_name_H-M   'P 1'
#
loop_
_entity.id
_entity.type
_entity.pdbx_description
1 polymer ?
#
loop_
_entity_poly.entity_id
_entity_poly.type
_entity_poly.pdbx_seq_one_letter_code
_entity_poly.pdbx_strand_id
1 'polypeptide(L)'
;MKENFHHVCILIAVFGIMVHEARGCTNVVPGLDRMTRGIDITTFDLYDKDNRGLRQAIVEFNCDRGKNKTIDGTLYAIPDEVNSVTTVPGAISNAVTRVVRTYNESRDVLAQNFQIGGTVKKFGFSLSQSLRQTQEAIYKESRYVSTVSAFESAREAQLQTVYDLEISPNAKKYMENYLVADRNPKNEDFSRFIRDYGTHYFQAANFGGILLVELQTKTSYYREHGEEALKVQAEAQYLNVVKTSTGVEIGKDVVDEEFTKLTTTSTR
;
A
#
# COMPACT_ATOMS: atom_id res chain seq x y z
N MET A 1 82.37 11.14 -19.22
CA MET A 1 81.23 11.51 -18.38
C MET A 1 80.05 11.80 -19.30
N LYS A 2 79.07 10.89 -19.35
CA LYS A 2 77.81 11.06 -20.10
C LYS A 2 76.72 11.20 -19.06
N GLU A 3 76.09 12.37 -18.99
CA GLU A 3 74.95 12.62 -18.13
C GLU A 3 73.67 12.17 -18.85
N ASN A 4 72.95 11.23 -18.24
CA ASN A 4 71.63 10.78 -18.68
C ASN A 4 70.57 11.67 -18.03
N PHE A 5 69.88 12.48 -18.82
CA PHE A 5 68.66 13.17 -18.40
C PHE A 5 67.46 12.21 -18.52
N HIS A 6 66.93 11.78 -17.39
CA HIS A 6 65.63 11.11 -17.32
C HIS A 6 64.52 12.18 -17.35
N HIS A 7 63.82 12.30 -18.48
CA HIS A 7 62.55 13.01 -18.54
C HIS A 7 61.48 12.22 -17.79
N VAL A 8 61.12 12.70 -16.59
CA VAL A 8 59.91 12.26 -15.88
C VAL A 8 58.73 13.00 -16.50
N CYS A 9 57.93 12.28 -17.29
CA CYS A 9 56.68 12.79 -17.86
C CYS A 9 55.56 12.61 -16.82
N ILE A 10 55.21 13.69 -16.10
CA ILE A 10 54.07 13.68 -15.17
C ILE A 10 52.80 13.82 -16.00
N LEU A 11 52.10 12.71 -16.22
CA LEU A 11 50.79 12.69 -16.85
C LEU A 11 49.76 13.12 -15.79
N ILE A 12 49.41 14.40 -15.75
CA ILE A 12 48.30 14.90 -14.93
C ILE A 12 47.01 14.41 -15.58
N ALA A 13 46.53 13.24 -15.15
CA ALA A 13 45.19 12.79 -15.46
C ALA A 13 44.21 13.70 -14.72
N VAL A 14 43.70 14.71 -15.43
CA VAL A 14 42.54 15.49 -15.00
C VAL A 14 41.34 14.55 -15.04
N PHE A 15 41.12 13.81 -13.95
CA PHE A 15 39.84 13.18 -13.70
C PHE A 15 38.82 14.30 -13.53
N GLY A 16 38.14 14.63 -14.63
CA GLY A 16 36.94 15.45 -14.58
C GLY A 16 35.96 14.74 -13.66
N ILE A 17 35.82 15.24 -12.43
CA ILE A 17 34.76 14.85 -11.51
C ILE A 17 33.47 15.25 -12.24
N MET A 18 32.85 14.31 -12.94
CA MET A 18 31.47 14.49 -13.39
C MET A 18 30.64 14.55 -12.12
N VAL A 19 30.36 15.77 -11.67
CA VAL A 19 29.37 16.02 -10.63
C VAL A 19 28.04 15.59 -11.26
N HIS A 20 27.62 14.36 -10.97
CA HIS A 20 26.27 13.91 -11.27
C HIS A 20 25.37 14.68 -10.30
N GLU A 21 24.76 15.77 -10.77
CA GLU A 21 23.63 16.35 -10.06
C GLU A 21 22.54 15.26 -10.00
N ALA A 22 22.20 14.81 -8.79
CA ALA A 22 21.14 13.84 -8.58
C ALA A 22 19.86 14.35 -9.25
N ARG A 23 19.46 13.70 -10.35
CA ARG A 23 18.27 14.09 -11.10
C ARG A 23 17.08 13.39 -10.48
N GLY A 24 16.31 14.14 -9.68
CA GLY A 24 14.99 13.68 -9.27
C GLY A 24 14.18 13.22 -10.48
N CYS A 25 13.48 12.10 -10.35
CA CYS A 25 12.68 11.55 -11.43
C CYS A 25 11.58 12.53 -11.87
N THR A 26 11.59 12.94 -13.14
CA THR A 26 10.51 13.75 -13.73
C THR A 26 9.42 12.84 -14.30
N ASN A 27 8.15 13.08 -13.93
CA ASN A 27 6.99 12.32 -14.43
C ASN A 27 7.03 10.81 -14.09
N VAL A 28 7.10 10.48 -12.79
CA VAL A 28 6.95 9.10 -12.32
C VAL A 28 5.51 8.60 -12.47
N VAL A 29 5.34 7.27 -12.54
CA VAL A 29 3.99 6.67 -12.56
C VAL A 29 3.23 7.07 -11.30
N PRO A 30 1.98 7.57 -11.42
CA PRO A 30 1.20 8.02 -10.27
C PRO A 30 1.09 6.96 -9.16
N GLY A 31 1.34 7.37 -7.93
CA GLY A 31 1.27 6.51 -6.74
C GLY A 31 2.59 5.81 -6.37
N LEU A 32 3.57 5.70 -7.29
CA LEU A 32 4.88 5.11 -6.99
C LEU A 32 5.57 5.78 -5.80
N ASP A 33 5.39 7.09 -5.64
CA ASP A 33 5.92 7.87 -4.52
C ASP A 33 5.50 7.29 -3.16
N ARG A 34 4.33 6.65 -3.06
CA ARG A 34 3.88 6.01 -1.81
C ARG A 34 4.74 4.81 -1.41
N MET A 35 5.37 4.13 -2.36
CA MET A 35 6.28 3.01 -2.06
C MET A 35 7.58 3.46 -1.41
N THR A 36 7.96 4.73 -1.56
CA THR A 36 9.14 5.29 -0.89
C THR A 36 8.94 5.37 0.62
N ARG A 37 7.68 5.44 1.08
CA ARG A 37 7.30 5.70 2.46
C ARG A 37 7.39 4.44 3.29
N GLY A 38 7.86 4.60 4.52
CA GLY A 38 7.71 3.57 5.51
C GLY A 38 6.28 3.45 6.04
N ILE A 39 6.03 2.35 6.75
CA ILE A 39 4.72 1.93 7.22
C ILE A 39 4.83 1.56 8.70
N ASP A 40 4.03 2.20 9.54
CA ASP A 40 3.72 1.68 10.86
C ASP A 40 2.55 0.69 10.74
N ILE A 41 2.89 -0.59 10.74
CA ILE A 41 1.91 -1.65 10.52
C ILE A 41 0.80 -1.69 11.57
N THR A 42 0.99 -1.10 12.75
CA THR A 42 -0.02 -1.13 13.81
C THR A 42 -1.18 -0.17 13.52
N THR A 43 -0.89 0.98 12.90
CA THR A 43 -1.85 2.05 12.61
C THR A 43 -2.22 2.14 11.13
N PHE A 44 -1.52 1.41 10.26
CA PHE A 44 -1.74 1.45 8.83
C PHE A 44 -3.14 0.96 8.42
N ASP A 45 -3.75 1.74 7.53
CA ASP A 45 -5.11 1.53 7.08
C ASP A 45 -5.26 2.14 5.69
N LEU A 46 -5.51 1.32 4.68
CA LEU A 46 -5.68 1.80 3.30
C LEU A 46 -6.99 2.59 3.14
N TYR A 47 -7.96 2.34 4.01
CA TYR A 47 -9.30 2.90 3.94
C TYR A 47 -9.50 4.10 4.86
N ASP A 48 -8.46 4.50 5.59
CA ASP A 48 -8.39 5.74 6.34
C ASP A 48 -7.87 6.85 5.41
N LYS A 49 -8.64 7.93 5.26
CA LYS A 49 -8.26 9.08 4.42
C LYS A 49 -6.97 9.74 4.92
N ASP A 50 -6.78 9.75 6.23
CA ASP A 50 -5.60 10.34 6.85
C ASP A 50 -4.39 9.38 6.79
N ASN A 51 -4.65 8.10 6.49
CA ASN A 51 -3.70 6.99 6.42
C ASN A 51 -2.56 7.12 7.45
N ARG A 52 -2.95 7.15 8.73
CA ARG A 52 -2.07 7.47 9.86
C ARG A 52 -0.93 6.48 10.08
N GLY A 53 -0.86 5.39 9.30
CA GLY A 53 0.28 4.46 9.31
C GLY A 53 1.35 4.76 8.27
N LEU A 54 1.14 5.66 7.31
CA LEU A 54 2.20 6.08 6.41
C LEU A 54 3.20 7.00 7.13
N ARG A 55 4.49 6.78 6.87
CA ARG A 55 5.62 7.42 7.58
C ARG A 55 6.51 8.19 6.61
N GLN A 56 7.65 8.67 7.06
CA GLN A 56 8.60 9.36 6.19
C GLN A 56 9.17 8.41 5.12
N ALA A 57 9.75 8.98 4.06
CA ALA A 57 10.42 8.20 3.02
C ALA A 57 11.62 7.44 3.62
N ILE A 58 11.67 6.14 3.40
CA ILE A 58 12.76 5.25 3.79
C ILE A 58 13.56 4.79 2.56
N VAL A 59 12.94 4.75 1.38
CA VAL A 59 13.59 4.49 0.09
C VAL A 59 13.71 5.80 -0.69
N GLU A 60 14.84 6.03 -1.36
CA GLU A 60 15.04 7.13 -2.31
C GLU A 60 14.74 6.64 -3.72
N PHE A 61 14.17 7.50 -4.57
CA PHE A 61 13.97 7.21 -5.98
C PHE A 61 14.89 8.05 -6.85
N ASN A 62 15.75 7.38 -7.61
CA ASN A 62 16.66 8.00 -8.57
C ASN A 62 16.28 7.60 -10.00
N CYS A 63 16.69 8.39 -11.00
CA CYS A 63 16.43 8.11 -12.42
C CYS A 63 17.69 8.23 -13.27
N ASP A 64 18.85 7.89 -12.69
CA ASP A 64 20.15 8.08 -13.32
C ASP A 64 20.36 7.12 -14.49
N ARG A 65 19.71 5.95 -14.48
CA ARG A 65 19.76 4.99 -15.60
C ARG A 65 18.81 5.37 -16.75
N GLY A 66 18.01 6.41 -16.62
CA GLY A 66 17.12 6.90 -17.67
C GLY A 66 16.03 5.89 -18.10
N LYS A 67 15.61 5.00 -17.20
CA LYS A 67 14.56 4.01 -17.49
C LYS A 67 13.22 4.72 -17.70
N ASN A 68 12.56 4.43 -18.82
CA ASN A 68 11.24 4.97 -19.13
C ASN A 68 10.29 3.86 -19.58
N LYS A 69 8.98 4.06 -19.37
CA LYS A 69 7.94 3.14 -19.84
C LYS A 69 6.71 3.90 -20.32
N THR A 70 6.22 3.55 -21.50
CA THR A 70 4.92 4.06 -22.00
C THR A 70 3.78 3.25 -21.39
N ILE A 71 2.88 3.92 -20.70
CA ILE A 71 1.67 3.35 -20.09
C ILE A 71 0.48 4.20 -20.57
N ASP A 72 -0.48 3.57 -21.23
CA ASP A 72 -1.68 4.22 -21.79
C ASP A 72 -1.34 5.45 -22.67
N GLY A 73 -0.30 5.33 -23.49
CA GLY A 73 0.18 6.40 -24.37
C GLY A 73 1.00 7.49 -23.69
N THR A 74 1.16 7.46 -22.36
CA THR A 74 1.98 8.42 -21.61
C THR A 74 3.34 7.82 -21.25
N LEU A 75 4.43 8.54 -21.54
CA LEU A 75 5.79 8.12 -21.20
C LEU A 75 6.12 8.53 -19.76
N TYR A 76 6.34 7.55 -18.88
CA TYR A 76 6.72 7.77 -17.49
C TYR A 76 8.18 7.39 -17.24
N ALA A 77 8.82 8.12 -16.33
CA ALA A 77 10.10 7.72 -15.76
C ALA A 77 9.89 6.58 -14.75
N ILE A 78 10.74 5.55 -14.83
CA ILE A 78 10.73 4.41 -13.90
C ILE A 78 11.97 4.54 -13.00
N PRO A 79 11.80 4.77 -11.69
CA PRO A 79 12.93 4.90 -10.78
C PRO A 79 13.86 3.70 -10.81
N ASP A 80 15.14 3.90 -10.51
CA ASP A 80 16.19 2.90 -10.53
C ASP A 80 15.89 1.75 -9.57
N GLU A 81 15.27 2.05 -8.44
CA GLU A 81 14.83 1.18 -7.36
C GLU A 81 13.52 0.43 -7.69
N VAL A 82 12.85 0.75 -8.81
CA VAL A 82 11.66 0.02 -9.29
C VAL A 82 12.08 -1.02 -10.33
N ASN A 83 11.79 -2.29 -10.03
CA ASN A 83 12.08 -3.43 -10.89
C ASN A 83 11.10 -3.49 -12.07
N SER A 84 9.80 -3.39 -11.79
CA SER A 84 8.76 -3.52 -12.80
C SER A 84 7.55 -2.66 -12.45
N VAL A 85 6.85 -2.23 -13.50
CA VAL A 85 5.50 -1.65 -13.42
C VAL A 85 4.65 -2.35 -14.47
N THR A 86 3.64 -3.11 -14.08
CA THR A 86 2.79 -3.89 -15.00
C THR A 86 1.34 -3.45 -14.89
N THR A 87 0.61 -3.56 -16.00
CA THR A 87 -0.83 -3.37 -15.99
C THR A 87 -1.49 -4.64 -15.49
N VAL A 88 -2.26 -4.53 -14.42
CA VAL A 88 -3.12 -5.60 -13.93
C VAL A 88 -4.53 -5.33 -14.44
N PRO A 89 -5.17 -6.26 -15.18
CA PRO A 89 -6.55 -6.11 -15.58
C PRO A 89 -7.44 -5.92 -14.34
N GLY A 90 -8.03 -4.74 -14.21
CA GLY A 90 -9.08 -4.46 -13.23
C GLY A 90 -10.44 -4.60 -13.90
N ALA A 91 -11.43 -5.13 -13.16
CA ALA A 91 -12.81 -5.12 -13.59
C ALA A 91 -13.71 -4.93 -12.37
N ILE A 92 -14.55 -3.90 -12.41
CA ILE A 92 -15.53 -3.60 -11.35
C ILE A 92 -16.50 -4.77 -11.13
N SER A 93 -16.71 -5.59 -12.16
CA SER A 93 -17.50 -6.83 -12.12
C SER A 93 -16.84 -7.99 -11.39
N ASN A 94 -15.51 -7.97 -11.20
CA ASN A 94 -14.77 -9.01 -10.49
C ASN A 94 -14.65 -8.65 -9.00
N ALA A 95 -15.79 -8.29 -8.39
CA ALA A 95 -15.83 -7.92 -7.00
C ALA A 95 -15.54 -9.13 -6.10
N VAL A 96 -14.80 -8.90 -5.03
CA VAL A 96 -14.52 -9.90 -4.00
C VAL A 96 -15.32 -9.56 -2.77
N THR A 97 -16.18 -10.49 -2.35
CA THR A 97 -17.00 -10.38 -1.15
C THR A 97 -16.36 -11.15 0.00
N ARG A 98 -16.20 -10.48 1.14
CA ARG A 98 -15.74 -11.09 2.38
C ARG A 98 -16.68 -10.76 3.50
N VAL A 99 -17.15 -11.79 4.21
CA VAL A 99 -17.98 -11.66 5.41
C VAL A 99 -17.08 -11.77 6.63
N VAL A 100 -17.22 -10.82 7.55
CA VAL A 100 -16.43 -10.72 8.77
C VAL A 100 -17.36 -10.78 9.97
N ARG A 101 -17.15 -11.79 10.82
CA ARG A 101 -17.96 -12.09 12.00
C ARG A 101 -17.17 -11.97 13.28
N THR A 102 -15.84 -12.06 13.20
CA THR A 102 -14.96 -12.00 14.36
C THR A 102 -13.85 -10.97 14.15
N TYR A 103 -13.25 -10.57 15.27
CA TYR A 103 -12.07 -9.73 15.27
C TYR A 103 -10.91 -10.31 14.46
N ASN A 104 -10.66 -11.61 14.59
CA ASN A 104 -9.56 -12.27 13.87
C ASN A 104 -9.84 -12.28 12.36
N GLU A 105 -11.06 -12.58 11.93
CA GLU A 105 -11.45 -12.48 10.51
C GLU A 105 -11.27 -11.04 9.99
N SER A 106 -11.59 -10.01 10.79
CA SER A 106 -11.41 -8.60 10.41
C SER A 106 -9.96 -8.30 10.08
N ARG A 107 -9.06 -8.78 10.94
CA ARG A 107 -7.61 -8.62 10.78
C ARG A 107 -7.09 -9.44 9.61
N ASP A 108 -7.65 -10.62 9.40
CA ASP A 108 -7.30 -11.49 8.27
C ASP A 108 -7.62 -10.83 6.94
N VAL A 109 -8.78 -10.17 6.82
CA VAL A 109 -9.13 -9.41 5.62
C VAL A 109 -8.14 -8.28 5.36
N LEU A 110 -7.82 -7.47 6.38
CA LEU A 110 -6.82 -6.41 6.23
C LEU A 110 -5.46 -6.99 5.82
N ALA A 111 -4.99 -8.03 6.50
CA ALA A 111 -3.72 -8.67 6.17
C ALA A 111 -3.67 -9.21 4.73
N GLN A 112 -4.75 -9.83 4.26
CA GLN A 112 -4.86 -10.31 2.87
C GLN A 112 -4.77 -9.16 1.86
N ASN A 113 -5.42 -8.02 2.13
CA ASN A 113 -5.39 -6.87 1.24
C ASN A 113 -3.98 -6.28 1.08
N PHE A 114 -3.11 -6.48 2.07
CA PHE A 114 -1.69 -6.08 2.02
C PHE A 114 -0.74 -7.24 1.72
N GLN A 115 -1.25 -8.44 1.44
CA GLN A 115 -0.46 -9.66 1.25
C GLN A 115 0.51 -9.94 2.43
N ILE A 116 0.11 -9.57 3.64
CA ILE A 116 0.92 -9.73 4.85
C ILE A 116 0.65 -11.09 5.47
N GLY A 117 1.70 -11.90 5.54
CA GLY A 117 1.68 -13.22 6.16
C GLY A 117 2.34 -13.28 7.55
N GLY A 118 2.41 -14.48 8.10
CA GLY A 118 3.27 -14.81 9.24
C GLY A 118 2.86 -14.15 10.56
N THR A 119 3.87 -13.82 11.37
CA THR A 119 3.67 -13.22 12.71
C THR A 119 3.15 -11.79 12.64
N VAL A 120 3.47 -11.04 11.58
CA VAL A 120 3.01 -9.66 11.37
C VAL A 120 1.48 -9.57 11.39
N LYS A 121 0.83 -10.56 10.78
CA LYS A 121 -0.64 -10.70 10.82
C LYS A 121 -1.23 -10.72 12.23
N LYS A 122 -0.50 -11.19 13.25
CA LYS A 122 -1.03 -11.31 14.63
C LYS A 122 -1.05 -9.99 15.39
N PHE A 123 -0.16 -9.06 15.07
CA PHE A 123 0.00 -7.79 15.80
C PHE A 123 -0.27 -6.55 14.94
N GLY A 124 -0.25 -6.68 13.62
CA GLY A 124 -0.58 -5.63 12.67
C GLY A 124 -2.02 -5.14 12.81
N PHE A 125 -2.23 -3.90 12.38
CA PHE A 125 -3.51 -3.20 12.27
C PHE A 125 -4.25 -2.98 13.59
N SER A 126 -3.65 -3.32 14.73
CA SER A 126 -4.31 -3.26 16.04
C SER A 126 -4.86 -1.88 16.43
N LEU A 127 -4.30 -0.81 15.85
CA LEU A 127 -4.70 0.58 16.05
C LEU A 127 -5.31 1.21 14.79
N SER A 128 -5.60 0.42 13.75
CA SER A 128 -6.24 0.91 12.53
C SER A 128 -7.70 1.30 12.78
N GLN A 129 -8.19 2.28 12.02
CA GLN A 129 -9.54 2.79 12.20
C GLN A 129 -10.59 1.79 11.71
N SER A 130 -10.37 1.19 10.54
CA SER A 130 -11.21 0.14 9.96
C SER A 130 -11.38 -1.04 10.91
N LEU A 131 -10.29 -1.52 11.52
CA LEU A 131 -10.37 -2.64 12.46
C LEU A 131 -11.20 -2.28 13.69
N ARG A 132 -11.02 -1.07 14.24
CA ARG A 132 -11.81 -0.58 15.37
C ARG A 132 -13.30 -0.43 15.03
N GLN A 133 -13.62 0.08 13.84
CA GLN A 133 -15.00 0.23 13.37
C GLN A 133 -15.68 -1.13 13.21
N THR A 134 -14.99 -2.10 12.59
CA THR A 134 -15.49 -3.47 12.46
C THR A 134 -15.69 -4.15 13.82
N GLN A 135 -14.76 -3.96 14.76
CA GLN A 135 -14.93 -4.46 16.14
C GLN A 135 -16.17 -3.87 16.83
N GLU A 136 -16.39 -2.57 16.67
CA GLU A 136 -17.55 -1.88 17.24
C GLU A 136 -18.86 -2.43 16.68
N ALA A 137 -18.96 -2.57 15.35
CA ALA A 137 -20.11 -3.17 14.70
C ALA A 137 -20.39 -4.60 15.19
N ILE A 138 -19.35 -5.42 15.34
CA ILE A 138 -19.50 -6.83 15.77
C ILE A 138 -19.89 -6.93 17.24
N TYR A 139 -19.13 -6.32 18.14
CA TYR A 139 -19.28 -6.57 19.57
C TYR A 139 -20.28 -5.65 20.26
N LYS A 140 -20.44 -4.41 19.78
CA LYS A 140 -21.39 -3.46 20.38
C LYS A 140 -22.74 -3.48 19.68
N GLU A 141 -22.74 -3.60 18.36
CA GLU A 141 -23.99 -3.48 17.57
C GLU A 141 -24.60 -4.82 17.16
N SER A 142 -23.94 -5.95 17.43
CA SER A 142 -24.37 -7.27 16.99
C SER A 142 -24.64 -7.32 15.47
N ARG A 143 -23.67 -6.83 14.70
CA ARG A 143 -23.69 -6.83 13.24
C ARG A 143 -22.54 -7.65 12.67
N TYR A 144 -22.76 -8.26 11.51
CA TYR A 144 -21.70 -8.76 10.66
C TYR A 144 -21.33 -7.72 9.63
N VAL A 145 -20.05 -7.70 9.26
CA VAL A 145 -19.51 -6.74 8.31
C VAL A 145 -19.16 -7.47 7.03
N SER A 146 -19.88 -7.19 5.95
CA SER A 146 -19.51 -7.64 4.62
C SER A 146 -18.74 -6.53 3.92
N THR A 147 -17.59 -6.87 3.37
CA THR A 147 -16.80 -5.98 2.50
C THR A 147 -16.88 -6.51 1.09
N VAL A 148 -17.35 -5.67 0.17
CA VAL A 148 -17.35 -5.95 -1.27
C VAL A 148 -16.41 -4.95 -1.90
N SER A 149 -15.38 -5.46 -2.58
CA SER A 149 -14.35 -4.60 -3.17
C SER A 149 -14.03 -5.02 -4.58
N ALA A 150 -13.83 -4.05 -5.46
CA ALA A 150 -13.23 -4.26 -6.76
C ALA A 150 -12.13 -3.24 -7.02
N PHE A 151 -11.08 -3.70 -7.70
CA PHE A 151 -9.99 -2.85 -8.14
C PHE A 151 -10.26 -2.39 -9.57
N GLU A 152 -10.12 -1.08 -9.78
CA GLU A 152 -10.20 -0.46 -11.09
C GLU A 152 -8.82 0.02 -11.51
N SER A 153 -8.41 -0.39 -12.72
CA SER A 153 -7.18 0.07 -13.37
C SER A 153 -5.94 -0.06 -12.48
N ALA A 154 -5.72 -1.26 -11.94
CA ALA A 154 -4.55 -1.52 -11.11
C ALA A 154 -3.25 -1.52 -11.97
N ARG A 155 -2.24 -0.81 -11.51
CA ARG A 155 -0.85 -0.95 -11.93
C ARG A 155 -0.13 -1.62 -10.76
N GLU A 156 0.50 -2.75 -11.00
CA GLU A 156 1.37 -3.37 -10.02
C GLU A 156 2.78 -2.83 -10.22
N ALA A 157 3.43 -2.37 -9.15
CA ALA A 157 4.87 -2.16 -9.18
C ALA A 157 5.57 -2.97 -8.10
N GLN A 158 6.80 -3.34 -8.42
CA GLN A 158 7.68 -4.08 -7.54
C GLN A 158 8.99 -3.32 -7.41
N LEU A 159 9.44 -3.09 -6.19
CA LEU A 159 10.78 -2.58 -5.93
C LEU A 159 11.82 -3.65 -6.27
N GLN A 160 13.04 -3.19 -6.50
CA GLN A 160 14.22 -4.06 -6.60
C GLN A 160 14.49 -4.77 -5.28
N THR A 161 15.46 -5.69 -5.30
CA THR A 161 15.87 -6.42 -4.10
C THR A 161 16.49 -5.46 -3.10
N VAL A 162 16.47 -5.81 -1.81
CA VAL A 162 16.98 -4.97 -0.71
C VAL A 162 18.43 -4.48 -0.92
N TYR A 163 19.23 -5.20 -1.70
CA TYR A 163 20.62 -4.83 -1.99
C TYR A 163 20.75 -3.67 -2.98
N ASP A 164 19.73 -3.47 -3.81
CA ASP A 164 19.70 -2.45 -4.85
C ASP A 164 18.82 -1.25 -4.46
N LEU A 165 18.22 -1.27 -3.26
CA LEU A 165 17.44 -0.15 -2.74
C LEU A 165 18.37 0.88 -2.12
N GLU A 166 18.17 2.14 -2.51
CA GLU A 166 18.82 3.27 -1.85
C GLU A 166 17.97 3.73 -0.66
N ILE A 167 18.61 3.85 0.51
CA ILE A 167 17.97 4.43 1.69
C ILE A 167 17.89 5.94 1.52
N SER A 168 16.75 6.54 1.88
CA SER A 168 16.58 8.00 1.82
C SER A 168 17.70 8.73 2.59
N PRO A 169 18.21 9.87 2.08
CA PRO A 169 19.32 10.58 2.73
C PRO A 169 19.05 10.93 4.19
N ASN A 170 17.79 11.26 4.51
CA ASN A 170 17.37 11.59 5.87
C ASN A 170 17.37 10.36 6.80
N ALA A 171 16.83 9.22 6.33
CA ALA A 171 16.84 7.99 7.10
C ALA A 171 18.27 7.50 7.32
N LYS A 172 19.09 7.50 6.28
CA LYS A 172 20.51 7.13 6.34
C LYS A 172 21.27 7.98 7.36
N LYS A 173 21.14 9.30 7.25
CA LYS A 173 21.76 10.25 8.21
C LYS A 173 21.28 10.01 9.64
N TYR A 174 20.00 9.69 9.83
CA TYR A 174 19.48 9.36 11.16
C TYR A 174 20.13 8.08 11.70
N MET A 175 20.13 7.01 10.90
CA MET A 175 20.71 5.73 11.29
C MET A 175 22.19 5.87 11.66
N GLU A 176 22.97 6.57 10.84
CA GLU A 176 24.40 6.78 11.04
C GLU A 176 24.73 7.57 12.31
N ASN A 177 23.94 8.61 12.62
CA ASN A 177 24.22 9.49 13.75
C ASN A 177 23.65 8.99 15.10
N TYR A 178 22.53 8.26 15.07
CA TYR A 178 21.79 7.94 16.30
C TYR A 178 21.67 6.43 16.59
N LEU A 179 21.80 5.55 15.59
CA LEU A 179 21.58 4.11 15.78
C LEU A 179 22.86 3.25 15.70
N VAL A 180 23.99 3.81 15.28
CA VAL A 180 25.26 3.07 15.15
C VAL A 180 25.84 2.70 16.52
N ALA A 181 25.65 3.55 17.54
CA ALA A 181 26.25 3.37 18.86
C ALA A 181 25.47 2.40 19.76
N ASP A 182 24.13 2.36 19.65
CA ASP A 182 23.28 1.51 20.48
C ASP A 182 22.07 1.02 19.68
N ARG A 183 22.04 -0.29 19.42
CA ARG A 183 20.93 -0.96 18.72
C ARG A 183 19.89 -1.55 19.69
N ASN A 184 19.93 -1.16 20.96
CA ASN A 184 18.95 -1.61 21.94
C ASN A 184 17.56 -1.11 21.54
N PRO A 185 16.57 -2.00 21.32
CA PRO A 185 15.21 -1.59 20.95
C PRO A 185 14.50 -0.79 22.04
N LYS A 186 15.05 -0.74 23.27
CA LYS A 186 14.57 0.12 24.37
C LYS A 186 15.16 1.53 24.33
N ASN A 187 16.10 1.80 23.42
CA ASN A 187 16.67 3.13 23.24
C ASN A 187 15.61 4.07 22.63
N GLU A 188 15.58 5.32 23.12
CA GLU A 188 14.65 6.34 22.63
C GLU A 188 14.87 6.67 21.14
N ASP A 189 16.12 6.67 20.66
CA ASP A 189 16.47 6.92 19.27
C ASP A 189 15.93 5.83 18.34
N PHE A 190 15.94 4.57 18.79
CA PHE A 190 15.32 3.46 18.07
C PHE A 190 13.80 3.64 18.00
N SER A 191 13.18 3.96 19.14
CA SER A 191 11.73 4.22 19.20
C SER A 191 11.31 5.41 18.32
N ARG A 192 12.13 6.46 18.28
CA ARG A 192 11.95 7.63 17.41
C ARG A 192 12.12 7.27 15.93
N PHE A 193 13.11 6.45 15.58
CA PHE A 193 13.24 5.95 14.22
C PHE A 193 11.99 5.21 13.75
N ILE A 194 11.47 4.28 14.57
CA ILE A 194 10.24 3.54 14.27
C ILE A 194 9.03 4.48 14.17
N ARG A 195 8.95 5.50 15.01
CA ARG A 195 7.88 6.49 14.95
C ARG A 195 7.93 7.33 13.67
N ASP A 196 9.11 7.70 13.20
CA ASP A 196 9.28 8.64 12.10
C ASP A 196 9.28 7.92 10.74
N TYR A 197 9.88 6.73 10.66
CA TYR A 197 10.04 5.93 9.43
C TYR A 197 9.22 4.63 9.42
N GLY A 198 8.55 4.26 10.51
CA GLY A 198 7.72 3.06 10.57
C GLY A 198 8.49 1.78 10.89
N THR A 199 7.79 0.66 10.77
CA THR A 199 8.28 -0.69 11.04
C THR A 199 8.48 -1.53 9.76
N HIS A 200 7.85 -1.13 8.66
CA HIS A 200 7.83 -1.85 7.39
C HIS A 200 7.96 -0.86 6.22
N TYR A 201 8.10 -1.39 4.99
CA TYR A 201 8.03 -0.63 3.74
C TYR A 201 7.35 -1.49 2.67
N PHE A 202 6.94 -0.89 1.55
CA PHE A 202 6.32 -1.63 0.44
C PHE A 202 7.39 -2.26 -0.45
N GLN A 203 7.41 -3.59 -0.54
CA GLN A 203 8.22 -4.28 -1.55
C GLN A 203 7.49 -4.33 -2.91
N ALA A 204 6.17 -4.42 -2.88
CA ALA A 204 5.28 -4.39 -4.03
C ALA A 204 4.00 -3.66 -3.66
N ALA A 205 3.36 -3.01 -4.64
CA ALA A 205 2.11 -2.30 -4.44
C ALA A 205 1.26 -2.30 -5.72
N ASN A 206 -0.06 -2.31 -5.53
CA ASN A 206 -1.02 -2.05 -6.59
C ASN A 206 -1.51 -0.59 -6.46
N PHE A 207 -1.41 0.17 -7.54
CA PHE A 207 -1.92 1.54 -7.64
C PHE A 207 -3.14 1.56 -8.53
N GLY A 208 -4.11 2.39 -8.21
CA GLY A 208 -5.34 2.52 -8.98
C GLY A 208 -6.49 2.95 -8.09
N GLY A 209 -7.70 2.76 -8.59
CA GLY A 209 -8.92 2.90 -7.81
C GLY A 209 -9.24 1.60 -7.08
N ILE A 210 -9.74 1.72 -5.86
CA ILE A 210 -10.51 0.65 -5.23
C ILE A 210 -11.90 1.22 -4.95
N LEU A 211 -12.93 0.49 -5.37
CA LEU A 211 -14.27 0.74 -4.88
C LEU A 211 -14.51 -0.24 -3.73
N LEU A 212 -14.73 0.29 -2.53
CA LEU A 212 -15.04 -0.51 -1.36
C LEU A 212 -16.44 -0.17 -0.83
N VAL A 213 -17.29 -1.18 -0.74
CA VAL A 213 -18.58 -1.09 -0.08
C VAL A 213 -18.52 -1.94 1.19
N GLU A 214 -18.73 -1.29 2.33
CA GLU A 214 -18.82 -1.94 3.64
C GLU A 214 -20.29 -1.95 4.08
N LEU A 215 -20.79 -3.15 4.38
CA LEU A 215 -22.18 -3.43 4.71
C LEU A 215 -22.24 -4.02 6.12
N GLN A 216 -22.87 -3.30 7.04
CA GLN A 216 -23.03 -3.74 8.42
C GLN A 216 -24.45 -4.28 8.63
N THR A 217 -24.59 -5.60 8.62
CA THR A 217 -25.89 -6.30 8.63
C THR A 217 -26.18 -6.86 10.01
N LYS A 218 -27.38 -6.68 10.55
CA LYS A 218 -27.76 -7.28 11.85
C LYS A 218 -27.62 -8.80 11.82
N THR A 219 -27.12 -9.39 12.91
CA THR A 219 -26.95 -10.85 13.04
C THR A 219 -28.27 -11.64 12.88
N SER A 220 -29.44 -11.03 13.12
CA SER A 220 -30.74 -11.68 12.91
C SER A 220 -30.94 -12.12 11.46
N TYR A 221 -30.60 -11.27 10.48
CA TYR A 221 -30.73 -11.59 9.06
C TYR A 221 -29.92 -12.84 8.69
N TYR A 222 -28.67 -12.89 9.16
CA TYR A 222 -27.79 -14.04 8.92
C TYR A 222 -28.31 -15.33 9.56
N ARG A 223 -28.89 -15.27 10.77
CA ARG A 223 -29.40 -16.48 11.43
C ARG A 223 -30.54 -17.13 10.65
N GLU A 224 -31.31 -16.32 9.93
CA GLU A 224 -32.44 -16.76 9.13
C GLU A 224 -32.01 -17.22 7.73
N HIS A 225 -31.12 -16.48 7.07
CA HIS A 225 -30.80 -16.69 5.65
C HIS A 225 -29.45 -17.39 5.39
N GLY A 226 -28.54 -17.40 6.37
CA GLY A 226 -27.20 -17.97 6.26
C GLY A 226 -26.17 -17.06 5.57
N GLU A 227 -24.92 -17.55 5.49
CA GLU A 227 -23.78 -16.79 4.96
C GLU A 227 -23.87 -16.57 3.45
N GLU A 228 -24.32 -17.58 2.70
CA GLU A 228 -24.35 -17.52 1.24
C GLU A 228 -25.36 -16.49 0.75
N ALA A 229 -26.56 -16.46 1.35
CA ALA A 229 -27.54 -15.43 1.08
C ALA A 229 -26.99 -14.03 1.41
N LEU A 230 -26.27 -13.88 2.54
CA LEU A 230 -25.64 -12.61 2.90
C LEU A 230 -24.61 -12.15 1.85
N LYS A 231 -23.81 -13.06 1.28
CA LYS A 231 -22.85 -12.74 0.21
C LYS A 231 -23.55 -12.30 -1.07
N VAL A 232 -24.55 -13.06 -1.51
CA VAL A 232 -25.35 -12.72 -2.70
C VAL A 232 -26.00 -11.34 -2.55
N GLN A 233 -26.60 -11.05 -1.38
CA GLN A 233 -27.20 -9.74 -1.13
C GLN A 233 -26.17 -8.62 -1.05
N ALA A 234 -25.00 -8.88 -0.47
CA ALA A 234 -23.91 -7.92 -0.44
C ALA A 234 -23.39 -7.57 -1.84
N GLU A 235 -23.23 -8.57 -2.70
CA GLU A 235 -22.84 -8.40 -4.11
C GLU A 235 -23.90 -7.62 -4.90
N ALA A 236 -25.17 -7.99 -4.75
CA ALA A 236 -26.28 -7.27 -5.36
C ALA A 236 -26.33 -5.79 -4.91
N GLN A 237 -26.14 -5.54 -3.62
CA GLN A 237 -26.10 -4.18 -3.07
C GLN A 237 -24.90 -3.38 -3.60
N TYR A 238 -23.74 -4.03 -3.75
CA TYR A 238 -22.57 -3.43 -4.37
C TYR A 238 -22.84 -3.04 -5.83
N LEU A 239 -23.45 -3.93 -6.63
CA LEU A 239 -23.81 -3.63 -8.02
C LEU A 239 -24.80 -2.47 -8.11
N ASN A 240 -25.75 -2.37 -7.17
CA ASN A 240 -26.65 -1.22 -7.08
C ASN A 240 -25.90 0.09 -6.80
N VAL A 241 -24.88 0.07 -5.93
CA VAL A 241 -24.00 1.23 -5.67
C VAL A 241 -23.21 1.60 -6.92
N VAL A 242 -22.62 0.62 -7.60
CA VAL A 242 -21.87 0.84 -8.86
C VAL A 242 -22.77 1.44 -9.92
N LYS A 243 -23.95 0.85 -10.16
CA LYS A 243 -24.94 1.34 -11.13
C LYS A 243 -25.32 2.79 -10.85
N THR A 244 -25.59 3.12 -9.59
CA THR A 244 -25.96 4.49 -9.18
C THR A 244 -24.81 5.48 -9.39
N SER A 245 -23.56 5.05 -9.16
CA SER A 245 -22.38 5.92 -9.24
C SER A 245 -21.86 6.11 -10.67
N THR A 246 -22.02 5.10 -11.53
CA THR A 246 -21.44 5.09 -12.90
C THR A 246 -22.47 5.29 -14.01
N GLY A 247 -23.76 5.08 -13.72
CA GLY A 247 -24.81 5.04 -14.73
C GLY A 247 -24.78 3.79 -15.62
N VAL A 248 -23.84 2.86 -15.42
CA VAL A 248 -23.74 1.62 -16.19
C VAL A 248 -24.73 0.59 -15.64
N GLU A 249 -25.57 0.03 -16.51
CA GLU A 249 -26.44 -1.10 -16.13
C GLU A 249 -25.62 -2.39 -16.05
N ILE A 250 -25.24 -2.78 -14.83
CA ILE A 250 -24.55 -4.05 -14.55
C ILE A 250 -25.54 -4.99 -13.88
N GLY A 251 -26.22 -5.83 -14.68
CA GLY A 251 -27.18 -6.81 -14.17
C GLY A 251 -28.43 -6.21 -13.51
N LYS A 252 -29.40 -7.07 -13.18
CA LYS A 252 -30.54 -6.74 -12.33
C LYS A 252 -30.53 -7.73 -11.18
N ASP A 253 -29.85 -7.38 -10.09
CA ASP A 253 -30.00 -8.14 -8.85
C ASP A 253 -30.98 -7.41 -7.94
N VAL A 254 -32.07 -8.11 -7.62
CA VAL A 254 -33.06 -7.62 -6.67
C VAL A 254 -32.47 -7.82 -5.28
N VAL A 255 -32.14 -6.71 -4.63
CA VAL A 255 -31.74 -6.74 -3.21
C VAL A 255 -32.99 -6.95 -2.38
N ASP A 256 -32.91 -7.91 -1.46
CA ASP A 256 -33.97 -8.22 -0.53
C ASP A 256 -34.30 -6.99 0.35
N GLU A 257 -35.61 -6.72 0.51
CA GLU A 257 -36.07 -5.54 1.24
C GLU A 257 -35.72 -5.62 2.73
N GLU A 258 -35.77 -6.82 3.31
CA GLU A 258 -35.37 -7.04 4.70
C GLU A 258 -33.86 -6.86 4.87
N PHE A 259 -33.04 -7.37 3.95
CA PHE A 259 -31.61 -7.11 3.93
C PHE A 259 -31.32 -5.61 3.94
N THR A 260 -31.98 -4.84 3.06
CA THR A 260 -31.82 -3.39 2.98
C THR A 260 -32.18 -2.71 4.29
N LYS A 261 -33.28 -3.11 4.94
CA LYS A 261 -33.74 -2.57 6.22
C LYS A 261 -32.81 -2.90 7.38
N LEU A 262 -32.16 -4.05 7.35
CA LEU A 262 -31.30 -4.56 8.43
C LEU A 262 -29.80 -4.27 8.19
N THR A 263 -29.47 -3.59 7.09
CA THR A 263 -28.10 -3.29 6.68
C THR A 263 -27.83 -1.80 6.63
N THR A 264 -26.65 -1.41 7.10
CA THR A 264 -26.13 -0.06 6.89
C THR A 264 -25.01 -0.13 5.87
N THR A 265 -25.10 0.69 4.83
CA THR A 265 -24.15 0.71 3.71
C THR A 265 -23.25 1.94 3.82
N SER A 266 -21.94 1.73 3.70
CA SER A 266 -20.97 2.80 3.56
C SER A 266 -20.07 2.53 2.35
N THR A 267 -19.71 3.60 1.65
CA THR A 267 -18.86 3.56 0.45
C THR A 267 -17.57 4.33 0.72
N ARG A 268 -16.46 3.81 0.22
CA ARG A 268 -15.14 4.44 0.31
C ARG A 268 -14.42 4.36 -1.03
#